data_AF-A0A4Q8B3B8-F1
#
_entry.id   AF-A0A4Q8B3B8-F1
#
_cell.length_a   1.000
_cell.length_b   1.000
_cell.length_c   1.000
_cell.angle_alpha   90.00
_cell.angle_beta   90.00
_cell.angle_gamma   90.00
#
_symmetry.space_group_name_H-M   'P 1'
#
loop_
_entity.id
_entity.type
_entity.pdbx_description
1 polymer ?
#
loop_
_entity_poly.entity_id
_entity_poly.type
_entity_poly.pdbx_seq_one_letter_code
_entity_poly.pdbx_strand_id
1 'polypeptide(L)'
;MIEIVARDGQPQALLCPALVCDVCRLQVAGPGNIVWYARTEPERQSSPMFVAHKPCNRRLEAMLEPVYPRDKGWMGLWEEADRFIAQLAHNSRHPFAEDPDGTYLDQVVVQPGGLILPNIHRNAQAL
;
A
#
# COMPACT_ATOMS: atom_id res chain seq x y z
N MET A 1 -6.71 -12.06 6.39
CA MET A 1 -7.15 -13.40 6.84
C MET A 1 -7.58 -14.21 5.62
N ILE A 2 -7.04 -15.43 5.43
CA ILE A 2 -7.45 -16.34 4.35
C ILE A 2 -8.34 -17.41 4.98
N GLU A 3 -9.60 -17.48 4.59
CA GLU A 3 -10.53 -18.52 5.05
C GLU A 3 -10.74 -19.51 3.91
N ILE A 4 -10.69 -20.81 4.22
CA ILE A 4 -11.08 -21.84 3.26
C ILE A 4 -12.59 -21.92 3.31
N VAL A 5 -13.25 -21.50 2.23
CA VAL A 5 -14.70 -21.58 2.09
C VAL A 5 -15.04 -22.48 0.91
N ALA A 6 -16.14 -23.22 1.04
CA ALA A 6 -16.73 -23.86 -0.12
C ALA A 6 -17.30 -22.77 -1.02
N ARG A 7 -16.75 -22.58 -2.22
CA ARG A 7 -17.39 -21.75 -3.22
C ARG A 7 -18.56 -22.53 -3.78
N ASP A 8 -19.77 -22.00 -3.61
CA ASP A 8 -20.96 -22.57 -4.21
C ASP A 8 -21.05 -22.10 -5.68
N GLY A 9 -21.08 -23.04 -6.64
CA GLY A 9 -21.15 -22.73 -8.08
C GLY A 9 -20.53 -23.79 -9.01
N GLN A 10 -20.89 -23.70 -10.29
CA GLN A 10 -20.31 -24.55 -11.36
C GLN A 10 -18.82 -24.22 -11.57
N PRO A 11 -17.96 -25.20 -11.91
CA PRO A 11 -18.27 -26.57 -12.32
C PRO A 11 -18.20 -27.63 -11.20
N GLN A 12 -17.93 -27.24 -9.95
CA GLN A 12 -17.93 -28.10 -8.76
C GLN A 12 -17.82 -27.18 -7.54
N ALA A 13 -18.42 -27.56 -6.40
CA ALA A 13 -18.11 -26.94 -5.12
C ALA A 13 -16.63 -27.20 -4.80
N LEU A 14 -15.79 -26.20 -5.09
CA LEU A 14 -14.36 -26.25 -4.80
C LEU A 14 -14.13 -25.56 -3.46
N LEU A 15 -13.40 -26.25 -2.58
CA LEU A 15 -12.75 -25.58 -1.46
C LEU A 15 -11.66 -24.69 -2.07
N CYS A 16 -11.96 -23.40 -2.21
CA CYS A 16 -10.99 -22.42 -2.64
C CYS A 16 -10.65 -21.52 -1.46
N PRO A 17 -9.37 -21.16 -1.28
CA PRO A 17 -9.04 -20.07 -0.38
C PRO A 17 -9.78 -18.83 -0.86
N ALA A 18 -10.57 -18.24 0.01
CA ALA A 18 -11.22 -16.97 -0.26
C ALA A 18 -10.88 -15.98 0.84
N LEU A 19 -11.02 -14.70 0.48
CA LEU A 19 -10.97 -13.64 1.46
C LEU A 19 -12.40 -13.33 1.88
N VAL A 20 -12.60 -13.25 3.19
CA VAL A 20 -13.87 -12.81 3.78
C VAL A 20 -13.74 -11.36 4.17
N CYS A 21 -14.75 -10.55 3.84
CA CYS A 21 -14.75 -9.15 4.22
C CYS A 21 -14.90 -9.03 5.74
N ASP A 22 -13.96 -8.31 6.38
CA ASP A 22 -13.93 -8.12 7.83
C ASP A 22 -15.11 -7.28 8.35
N VAL A 23 -15.83 -6.59 7.45
CA VAL A 23 -16.97 -5.74 7.79
C VAL A 23 -18.30 -6.50 7.70
N CYS A 24 -18.60 -7.11 6.55
CA CYS A 24 -19.90 -7.72 6.29
C CYS A 24 -19.89 -9.25 6.41
N ARG A 25 -18.72 -9.86 6.63
CA ARG A 25 -18.53 -11.32 6.75
C ARG A 25 -18.99 -12.13 5.53
N LEU A 26 -19.12 -11.47 4.37
CA LEU A 26 -19.38 -12.12 3.08
C LEU A 26 -18.07 -12.33 2.30
N GLN A 27 -18.05 -13.33 1.43
CA GLN A 27 -16.92 -13.60 0.56
C GLN A 27 -16.66 -12.42 -0.39
N VAL A 28 -15.39 -12.05 -0.54
CA VAL A 28 -14.93 -11.10 -1.56
C VAL A 28 -14.71 -11.84 -2.87
N ALA A 29 -15.79 -12.01 -3.63
CA ALA A 29 -15.77 -12.57 -4.98
C ALA A 29 -15.77 -11.42 -6.01
N GLY A 30 -14.61 -10.79 -6.21
CA GLY A 30 -14.45 -9.65 -7.12
C GLY A 30 -13.59 -8.52 -6.55
N PRO A 31 -13.78 -7.27 -7.00
CA PRO A 31 -12.99 -6.13 -6.52
C PRO A 31 -13.13 -5.92 -5.01
N GLY A 32 -12.00 -5.95 -4.32
CA GLY A 32 -11.89 -5.65 -2.90
C GLY A 32 -10.54 -5.03 -2.60
N ASN A 33 -10.43 -4.46 -1.40
CA ASN A 33 -9.21 -3.88 -0.90
C ASN A 33 -8.63 -4.79 0.17
N ILE A 34 -7.31 -4.94 0.11
CA ILE A 34 -6.51 -5.44 1.22
C ILE A 34 -5.93 -4.21 1.90
N VAL A 35 -6.07 -4.12 3.22
CA VAL A 35 -5.52 -3.01 4.00
C VAL A 35 -4.76 -3.56 5.19
N TRP A 36 -3.66 -2.89 5.54
CA TRP A 36 -2.96 -3.07 6.80
C TRP A 36 -2.45 -1.70 7.26
N TYR A 37 -2.01 -1.68 8.51
CA TYR A 37 -1.42 -0.52 9.14
C TYR A 37 -0.02 -0.88 9.64
N ALA A 38 0.89 0.08 9.58
CA ALA A 38 2.23 -0.06 10.11
C ALA A 38 2.65 1.21 10.85
N ARG A 39 3.52 1.06 11.84
CA ARG A 39 4.25 2.17 12.47
C ARG A 39 5.71 1.79 12.63
N THR A 40 6.60 2.76 12.54
CA THR A 40 8.05 2.54 12.58
C THR A 40 8.71 2.93 13.90
N GLU A 41 8.00 3.68 14.76
CA GLU A 41 8.51 4.18 16.04
C GLU A 41 7.56 3.82 17.19
N PRO A 42 8.08 3.52 18.40
CA PRO A 42 9.51 3.36 18.73
C PRO A 42 10.13 2.06 18.17
N GLU A 43 9.31 1.09 17.81
CA GLU A 43 9.71 -0.14 17.13
C GLU A 43 8.78 -0.40 15.96
N ARG A 44 9.27 -1.08 14.92
CA ARG A 44 8.45 -1.42 13.77
C ARG A 44 7.35 -2.40 14.19
N GLN A 45 6.10 -1.99 14.00
CA GLN A 45 4.92 -2.83 14.25
C GLN A 45 4.00 -2.80 13.04
N SER A 46 3.34 -3.93 12.81
CA SER A 46 2.37 -4.10 11.72
C SER A 46 1.08 -4.69 12.28
N SER A 47 -0.05 -4.25 11.74
CA SER A 47 -1.34 -4.91 11.98
C SER A 47 -1.42 -6.23 11.21
N PRO A 48 -2.41 -7.08 11.52
CA PRO A 48 -2.88 -8.09 10.57
C PRO A 48 -3.32 -7.47 9.24
N MET A 49 -3.42 -8.30 8.21
CA MET A 49 -4.04 -7.91 6.93
C MET A 49 -5.55 -8.08 7.01
N PHE A 50 -6.25 -6.99 6.72
CA PHE A 50 -7.71 -6.92 6.64
C PHE A 50 -8.16 -6.85 5.18
N VAL A 51 -9.38 -7.29 4.92
CA VAL A 51 -9.98 -7.32 3.61
C VAL A 51 -11.38 -6.73 3.65
N ALA A 52 -11.71 -5.89 2.67
CA ALA A 52 -13.07 -5.40 2.47
C ALA A 52 -13.49 -5.41 1.01
N HIS A 53 -14.78 -5.62 0.75
CA HIS A 53 -15.35 -5.19 -0.52
C HIS A 53 -15.14 -3.69 -0.68
N LYS A 54 -14.98 -3.22 -1.92
CA LYS A 54 -14.91 -1.77 -2.22
C LYS A 54 -15.98 -0.92 -1.50
N PRO A 55 -17.29 -1.28 -1.47
CA PRO A 55 -18.31 -0.54 -0.72
C PRO A 55 -18.12 -0.57 0.81
N CYS A 56 -17.46 -1.59 1.35
CA CYS A 56 -17.22 -1.74 2.78
C CYS A 56 -15.99 -0.96 3.28
N ASN A 57 -15.16 -0.42 2.38
CA ASN A 57 -13.85 0.14 2.72
C ASN A 57 -13.92 1.28 3.76
N ARG A 58 -14.83 2.24 3.58
CA ARG A 58 -14.99 3.35 4.54
C ARG A 58 -15.37 2.87 5.94
N ARG A 59 -16.19 1.81 6.02
CA ARG A 59 -16.60 1.23 7.30
C ARG A 59 -15.44 0.45 7.93
N LEU A 60 -14.63 -0.23 7.12
CA LEU A 60 -13.42 -0.89 7.60
C LEU A 60 -12.45 0.15 8.19
N GLU A 61 -12.19 1.24 7.49
CA GLU A 61 -11.34 2.33 7.98
C GLU A 61 -11.86 2.91 9.30
N ALA A 62 -13.16 3.19 9.40
CA ALA A 62 -13.76 3.69 10.64
C ALA A 62 -13.68 2.68 11.80
N MET A 63 -13.71 1.37 11.53
CA MET A 63 -13.53 0.33 12.54
C MET A 63 -12.09 0.21 13.01
N LEU A 64 -11.13 0.47 12.11
CA LEU A 64 -9.69 0.31 12.39
C LEU A 64 -9.06 1.56 13.01
N GLU A 65 -9.59 2.76 12.74
CA GLU A 65 -9.04 4.03 13.26
C GLU A 65 -8.88 4.04 14.80
N PRO A 66 -9.83 3.56 15.63
CA PRO A 66 -9.61 3.53 17.08
C PRO A 66 -8.52 2.55 17.54
N VAL A 67 -8.17 1.55 16.72
CA VAL A 67 -7.20 0.50 17.04
C VAL A 67 -5.80 0.86 16.53
N TYR A 68 -5.72 1.45 15.35
CA TYR A 68 -4.50 1.88 14.67
C TYR A 68 -4.55 3.38 14.37
N PRO A 69 -4.60 4.23 15.42
CA PRO A 69 -4.87 5.64 15.23
C PRO A 69 -3.65 6.38 14.69
N ARG A 70 -3.89 7.32 13.77
CA ARG A 70 -2.83 8.08 13.09
C ARG A 70 -2.01 8.95 14.05
N ASP A 71 -2.64 9.48 15.10
CA ASP A 71 -1.97 10.30 16.12
C ASP A 71 -0.96 9.52 16.97
N LYS A 72 -0.98 8.18 16.89
CA LYS A 72 0.03 7.28 17.50
C LYS A 72 1.05 6.76 16.48
N GLY A 73 1.13 7.39 15.31
CA GLY A 73 2.12 7.08 14.28
C GLY A 73 1.79 5.87 13.41
N TRP A 74 0.56 5.32 13.51
CA TRP A 74 0.10 4.31 12.57
C TRP A 74 -0.23 4.93 11.22
N MET A 75 0.20 4.26 10.16
CA MET A 75 -0.03 4.64 8.78
C MET A 75 -0.74 3.50 8.07
N GLY A 76 -1.76 3.82 7.27
CA GLY A 76 -2.38 2.84 6.40
C GLY A 76 -1.52 2.53 5.18
N LEU A 77 -1.77 1.39 4.53
CA LEU A 77 -1.11 0.94 3.29
C LEU A 77 -0.85 2.06 2.27
N TRP A 78 -1.86 2.87 1.96
CA TRP A 78 -1.73 3.92 0.95
C TRP A 78 -0.80 5.05 1.38
N GLU A 79 -0.82 5.42 2.67
CA GLU A 79 0.12 6.39 3.20
C GLU A 79 1.56 5.83 3.23
N GLU A 80 1.72 4.55 3.56
CA GLU A 80 3.02 3.87 3.49
C GLU A 80 3.55 3.85 2.05
N ALA A 81 2.70 3.54 1.07
CA ALA A 81 3.05 3.55 -0.35
C ALA A 81 3.42 4.96 -0.84
N ASP A 82 2.68 5.98 -0.45
CA ASP A 82 2.97 7.38 -0.79
C ASP A 82 4.34 7.81 -0.23
N ARG A 83 4.63 7.48 1.04
CA ARG A 83 5.94 7.76 1.64
C ARG A 83 7.07 7.00 0.93
N PHE A 84 6.85 5.74 0.59
CA PHE A 84 7.83 4.96 -0.15
C PHE A 84 8.13 5.58 -1.53
N ILE A 85 7.10 5.96 -2.29
CA ILE A 85 7.26 6.60 -3.59
C ILE A 85 7.96 7.95 -3.44
N ALA A 86 7.61 8.75 -2.43
CA ALA A 86 8.27 10.01 -2.15
C ALA A 86 9.77 9.82 -1.85
N GLN A 87 10.13 8.82 -1.04
CA GLN A 87 11.52 8.51 -0.74
C GLN A 87 12.27 8.00 -1.98
N LEU A 88 11.63 7.18 -2.81
CA LEU A 88 12.20 6.70 -4.07
C LEU A 88 12.49 7.87 -5.02
N ALA A 89 11.55 8.81 -5.15
CA ALA A 89 11.71 10.01 -5.96
C ALA A 89 12.75 10.99 -5.40
N HIS A 90 12.93 11.04 -4.08
CA HIS A 90 14.00 11.79 -3.46
C HIS A 90 15.36 11.17 -3.79
N ASN A 91 15.51 9.86 -3.56
CA ASN A 91 16.75 9.12 -3.78
C ASN A 91 17.15 9.08 -5.25
N SER A 92 16.21 9.12 -6.19
CA SER A 92 16.55 9.21 -7.62
C SER A 92 17.20 10.55 -8.01
N ARG A 93 17.12 11.57 -7.15
CA ARG A 93 17.70 12.91 -7.38
C ARG A 93 18.82 13.27 -6.40
N HIS A 94 19.00 12.49 -5.34
CA HIS A 94 20.00 12.72 -4.31
C HIS A 94 20.84 11.45 -4.22
N PRO A 95 22.03 11.41 -4.85
CA PRO A 95 22.89 10.24 -4.80
C PRO A 95 23.15 9.86 -3.34
N PHE A 96 23.23 8.55 -3.07
CA PHE A 96 23.61 8.07 -1.75
C PHE A 96 24.98 8.67 -1.40
N ALA A 97 25.12 9.18 -0.18
CA ALA A 97 26.34 9.86 0.27
C ALA A 97 27.61 8.98 0.17
N GLU A 98 27.46 7.68 -0.08
CA GLU A 98 28.52 6.67 -0.08
C GLU A 98 28.98 6.22 -1.48
N ASP A 99 28.40 6.71 -2.58
CA ASP A 99 28.84 6.36 -3.95
C ASP A 99 29.04 7.59 -4.87
N PRO A 100 30.16 8.32 -4.71
CA PRO A 100 30.48 9.47 -5.56
C PRO A 100 30.88 9.10 -7.00
N ASP A 101 31.20 7.83 -7.27
CA ASP A 101 31.69 7.34 -8.58
C ASP A 101 30.64 6.53 -9.37
N GLY A 102 29.45 6.31 -8.80
CA GLY A 102 28.35 5.61 -9.44
C GLY A 102 27.98 6.23 -10.79
N THR A 103 27.88 5.42 -11.83
CA THR A 103 27.31 5.88 -13.12
C THR A 103 25.79 5.91 -12.99
N TYR A 104 25.23 7.11 -12.78
CA TYR A 104 23.79 7.32 -12.62
C TYR A 104 23.09 7.38 -13.98
N LEU A 105 22.14 6.47 -14.22
CA LEU A 105 21.28 6.48 -15.39
C LEU A 105 20.08 7.41 -15.16
N ASP A 106 19.57 8.05 -16.21
CA ASP A 106 18.29 8.76 -16.15
C ASP A 106 17.17 7.80 -15.73
N GLN A 107 16.64 7.98 -14.52
CA GLN A 107 15.54 7.16 -14.01
C GLN A 107 14.21 7.86 -14.23
N VAL A 108 13.25 7.14 -14.80
CA VAL A 108 11.86 7.59 -14.95
C VAL A 108 11.00 6.89 -13.91
N VAL A 109 10.43 7.64 -12.97
CA VAL A 109 9.45 7.10 -12.02
C VAL A 109 8.08 7.07 -12.70
N VAL A 110 7.59 5.85 -12.94
CA VAL A 110 6.28 5.60 -13.55
C VAL A 110 5.31 5.17 -12.45
N GLN A 111 4.21 5.90 -12.29
CA GLN A 111 3.16 5.51 -11.34
C GLN A 111 2.31 4.35 -11.87
N PRO A 112 1.70 3.54 -10.98
CA PRO A 112 0.68 2.57 -11.38
C PRO A 112 -0.52 3.31 -11.98
N GLY A 113 -0.61 3.33 -13.31
CA GLY A 113 -1.52 4.21 -14.08
C GLY A 113 -0.88 4.83 -15.31
N GLY A 114 0.45 4.66 -15.48
CA GLY A 114 1.19 5.13 -16.65
C GLY A 114 1.49 6.63 -16.62
N LEU A 115 1.13 7.33 -15.54
CA LEU A 115 1.53 8.71 -15.33
C LEU A 115 3.04 8.74 -15.08
N ILE A 116 3.77 9.30 -16.04
CA ILE A 116 5.18 9.63 -15.88
C ILE A 116 5.23 10.92 -15.08
N LEU A 117 5.82 10.89 -13.88
CA LEU A 117 6.08 12.12 -13.15
C LEU A 117 7.19 12.87 -13.89
N PRO A 118 6.92 14.07 -14.47
CA PRO A 118 7.95 14.78 -15.21
C PRO A 118 9.11 15.09 -14.27
N ASN A 119 10.34 14.85 -14.76
CA ASN A 119 11.56 15.28 -14.10
C ASN A 119 11.41 16.75 -13.72
N ILE A 120 11.40 17.06 -12.43
CA ILE A 120 11.58 18.43 -11.94
C ILE A 120 13.08 18.71 -12.06
N HIS A 121 13.55 18.90 -13.29
CA HIS A 121 14.82 19.59 -13.52
C HIS A 121 14.60 21.04 -13.12
N ARG A 122 14.89 21.38 -11.86
CA ARG A 122 15.40 22.72 -11.58
C ARG A 122 16.88 22.65 -11.85
N ASN A 123 17.28 23.22 -12.97
CA ASN A 123 18.67 23.57 -13.24
C ASN A 123 19.25 24.25 -12.00
N ALA A 124 20.16 23.57 -11.30
CA ALA A 124 21.01 24.16 -10.28
C ALA A 124 22.16 24.96 -10.94
N GLN A 125 21.81 25.78 -11.94
CA GLN A 125 22.69 26.73 -12.60
C GLN A 125 21.94 28.05 -12.80
N ALA A 126 21.70 28.71 -11.68
CA ALA A 126 21.46 30.15 -11.59
C ALA A 126 21.52 30.54 -10.11
N LEU A 127 22.74 30.68 -9.58
CA LEU A 127 23.17 31.63 -8.55
C LEU A 127 24.69 31.52 -8.39
#